data_AF-A0A352ISV3-F1
#
_entry.id   AF-A0A352ISV3-F1
#
_cell.length_a   1.000
_cell.length_b   1.000
_cell.length_c   1.000
_cell.angle_alpha   90.00
_cell.angle_beta   90.00
_cell.angle_gamma   90.00
#
_symmetry.space_group_name_H-M   'P 1'
#
loop_
_entity.id
_entity.type
_entity.pdbx_description
1 polymer ?
#
loop_
_entity_poly.entity_id
_entity_poly.type
_entity_poly.pdbx_seq_one_letter_code
_entity_poly.pdbx_strand_id
1 'polypeptide(L)' 'SAIMGKGLGSDVALITDGRFSGGSHGFVVGHITPEAAEGGPIALVEDGDTITIDAVSNRIELDVSDQELERRR' A
#
# COMPACT_ATOMS: atom_id res chain seq x y z
N SER A 1 4.15 -7.05 -14.51
CA SER A 1 3.70 -7.97 -15.57
C SER A 1 2.81 -9.10 -15.05
N ALA A 2 3.11 -9.74 -13.91
CA ALA A 2 2.34 -10.88 -13.39
C ALA A 2 0.85 -10.58 -13.10
N ILE A 3 0.54 -9.47 -12.42
CA ILE A 3 -0.84 -9.04 -12.13
C ILE A 3 -1.63 -8.81 -13.42
N MET A 4 -1.04 -8.08 -14.37
CA MET A 4 -1.63 -7.84 -15.68
C MET A 4 -1.81 -9.11 -16.50
N GLY A 5 -0.84 -10.03 -16.46
CA GLY A 5 -0.94 -11.32 -17.14
C GLY A 5 -2.06 -12.21 -16.60
N LYS A 6 -2.53 -11.94 -15.37
CA LYS A 6 -3.70 -12.57 -14.76
C LYS A 6 -5.00 -11.77 -14.95
N GLY A 7 -4.96 -10.62 -15.62
CA GLY A 7 -6.13 -9.78 -15.86
C GLY A 7 -6.60 -8.97 -14.66
N LEU A 8 -5.86 -8.94 -13.55
CA LEU A 8 -6.29 -8.33 -12.28
C LEU A 8 -5.99 -6.83 -12.17
N GLY A 9 -5.54 -6.19 -13.25
CA GLY A 9 -5.05 -4.81 -13.21
C GLY A 9 -6.08 -3.77 -12.74
N SER A 10 -7.37 -4.04 -12.92
CA SER A 10 -8.46 -3.18 -12.42
C SER A 10 -8.95 -3.52 -11.03
N ASP A 11 -8.55 -4.69 -10.50
CA ASP A 11 -9.20 -5.30 -9.34
C ASP A 11 -8.32 -5.23 -8.09
N VAL A 12 -7.03 -4.98 -8.26
CA VAL A 12 -6.05 -4.89 -7.16
C VAL A 12 -5.23 -3.61 -7.25
N ALA A 13 -4.86 -3.09 -6.07
CA ALA A 13 -3.87 -2.04 -5.93
C ALA A 13 -2.51 -2.63 -5.53
N LEU A 14 -1.43 -1.98 -5.90
CA LEU A 14 -0.06 -2.34 -5.54
C LEU A 14 0.60 -1.18 -4.80
N ILE A 15 1.20 -1.47 -3.65
CA ILE A 15 1.82 -0.49 -2.76
C ILE A 15 3.19 -1.03 -2.30
N THR A 16 4.22 -0.19 -2.26
CA THR A 16 5.56 -0.55 -1.76
C THR A 16 6.34 0.68 -1.29
N ASP A 17 7.25 0.50 -0.34
CA ASP A 17 8.31 1.47 0.04
C ASP A 17 9.46 1.50 -0.99
N GLY A 18 9.59 0.45 -1.81
CA GLY A 18 10.46 0.41 -2.98
C GLY A 18 9.88 1.14 -4.20
N ARG A 19 10.20 0.65 -5.40
CA ARG A 19 9.75 1.22 -6.68
C ARG A 19 9.18 0.17 -7.60
N PHE A 20 8.23 0.58 -8.45
CA PHE A 20 7.76 -0.23 -9.57
C PHE A 20 8.36 0.26 -10.90
N SER A 21 8.67 -0.66 -11.80
CA SER A 21 9.01 -0.35 -13.19
C SER A 21 7.89 -0.80 -14.13
N GLY A 22 7.29 0.16 -14.85
CA GLY A 22 6.15 -0.07 -15.74
C GLY A 22 4.81 -0.07 -15.00
N GLY A 23 4.17 1.09 -14.95
CA GLY A 23 2.77 1.24 -14.53
C GLY A 23 1.92 1.55 -15.77
N SER A 24 0.76 0.93 -15.91
CA SER A 24 -0.22 1.45 -16.88
C SER A 24 -1.66 1.00 -16.68
N HIS A 25 -2.02 0.19 -15.69
CA HIS A 25 -3.43 -0.12 -15.41
C HIS A 25 -3.59 -0.45 -13.91
N GLY A 26 -4.39 0.32 -13.18
CA GLY A 26 -4.63 0.19 -11.73
C GLY A 26 -3.88 1.19 -10.83
N PHE A 27 -4.16 1.13 -9.52
CA PHE A 27 -3.41 1.90 -8.52
C PHE A 27 -2.06 1.24 -8.25
N VAL A 28 -0.97 1.95 -8.55
CA VAL A 28 0.40 1.50 -8.32
C VAL A 28 1.15 2.63 -7.62
N VAL A 29 1.48 2.43 -6.34
CA VAL A 29 2.12 3.44 -5.50
C VAL A 29 3.47 2.89 -5.01
N GLY A 30 4.54 3.63 -5.30
CA GLY A 30 5.87 3.34 -4.76
C GLY A 30 6.33 4.44 -3.80
N HIS A 31 7.52 4.27 -3.25
CA HIS A 31 8.20 5.23 -2.38
C HIS A 31 7.38 5.60 -1.13
N ILE A 32 6.58 4.67 -0.59
CA ILE A 32 5.99 4.89 0.73
C ILE A 32 7.09 5.14 1.77
N THR A 33 6.91 6.22 2.54
CA THR A 33 7.89 6.70 3.52
C THR A 33 7.15 7.06 4.81
N PRO A 34 7.71 6.77 6.00
CA PRO A 34 8.95 6.03 6.24
C PRO A 34 8.89 4.58 5.74
N GLU A 35 10.02 4.04 5.29
CA GLU A 35 10.10 2.67 4.78
C GLU A 35 9.89 1.64 5.89
N ALA A 36 9.60 0.39 5.52
CA ALA A 36 9.33 -0.66 6.50
C ALA A 36 10.53 -0.90 7.43
N ALA A 37 11.76 -0.83 6.89
CA ALA A 37 12.99 -1.05 7.64
C ALA A 37 13.22 -0.02 8.77
N GLU A 38 12.67 1.19 8.62
CA GLU A 38 12.75 2.27 9.62
C GLU A 38 11.53 2.26 10.59
N GLY A 39 10.68 1.23 10.53
CA GLY A 39 9.48 1.13 11.36
C GLY A 39 8.34 2.06 10.93
N GLY A 40 8.31 2.46 9.65
CA GLY A 40 7.19 3.23 9.10
C GLY A 40 5.87 2.47 9.16
N PRO A 41 4.71 3.15 8.99
CA PRO A 41 3.39 2.51 9.08
C PRO A 41 3.20 1.29 8.18
N ILE A 42 3.89 1.24 7.02
CA ILE A 42 3.86 0.09 6.11
C ILE A 42 4.45 -1.19 6.73
N ALA A 43 5.32 -1.08 7.74
CA ALA A 43 5.84 -2.23 8.50
C ALA A 43 4.79 -2.87 9.41
N LEU A 44 3.72 -2.15 9.75
CA LEU A 44 2.71 -2.54 10.74
C LEU A 44 1.45 -3.13 10.10
N VAL A 45 1.41 -3.21 8.76
CA VAL A 45 0.30 -3.77 8.01
C VAL A 45 0.26 -5.28 8.23
N GLU A 46 -0.91 -5.80 8.56
CA GLU A 46 -1.19 -7.23 8.70
C GLU A 46 -2.21 -7.70 7.64
N ASP A 47 -2.19 -8.99 7.33
CA ASP A 47 -3.15 -9.59 6.39
C ASP A 47 -4.60 -9.38 6.88
N GLY A 48 -5.41 -8.78 6.01
CA GLY A 48 -6.82 -8.47 6.30
C GLY A 48 -7.08 -7.03 6.73
N ASP A 49 -6.05 -6.21 6.95
CA ASP A 49 -6.23 -4.78 7.15
C ASP A 49 -6.84 -4.10 5.92
N THR A 50 -7.68 -3.09 6.17
CA THR A 50 -8.27 -2.29 5.09
C THR A 50 -7.37 -1.09 4.79
N ILE A 51 -7.02 -0.91 3.51
CA ILE A 51 -6.27 0.26 3.03
C ILE A 51 -7.11 1.00 2.01
N THR A 52 -7.29 2.31 2.21
CA THR A 52 -7.99 3.20 1.28
C THR A 52 -6.97 4.03 0.51
N ILE A 53 -7.06 4.02 -0.83
CA ILE A 53 -6.27 4.90 -1.72
C ILE A 53 -7.24 5.88 -2.37
N ASP A 54 -7.07 7.17 -2.07
CA ASP A 54 -7.84 8.25 -2.66
C ASP A 54 -6.89 9.19 -3.41
N ALA A 55 -6.86 9.05 -4.74
CA ALA A 55 -6.05 9.91 -5.61
C ALA A 55 -6.62 11.32 -5.79
N VAL A 56 -7.89 11.56 -5.46
CA VAL A 56 -8.49 12.89 -5.52
C VAL A 56 -8.05 13.71 -4.31
N SER A 57 -8.10 13.12 -3.11
CA SER A 57 -7.59 13.77 -1.89
C SER A 57 -6.09 13.58 -1.67
N ASN A 58 -5.41 12.83 -2.56
CA ASN A 58 -3.99 12.48 -2.50
C ASN A 58 -3.59 11.83 -1.17
N ARG A 59 -4.35 10.80 -0.78
CA ARG A 59 -4.24 10.16 0.52
C ARG A 59 -4.22 8.64 0.41
N ILE A 60 -3.43 8.01 1.28
CA ILE A 60 -3.42 6.56 1.50
C ILE A 60 -3.57 6.36 3.00
N GLU A 61 -4.61 5.62 3.42
CA GLU A 61 -4.93 5.39 4.82
C GLU A 61 -4.99 3.90 5.12
N LEU A 62 -4.33 3.51 6.21
CA LEU A 62 -4.49 2.22 6.84
C LEU A 62 -5.59 2.36 7.90
N ASP A 63 -6.71 1.66 7.72
CA ASP A 63 -7.88 1.73 8.61
C ASP A 63 -7.67 0.85 9.85
N VAL A 64 -6.69 1.25 10.65
CA VAL A 64 -6.30 0.61 11.91
C VAL A 64 -6.15 1.71 12.95
N SER A 65 -6.76 1.52 14.12
CA SER A 65 -6.70 2.51 15.20
C SER A 65 -5.27 2.74 15.70
N ASP A 66 -4.96 3.96 16.15
CA ASP A 66 -3.64 4.29 16.72
C ASP A 66 -3.22 3.36 17.86
N GLN A 67 -4.17 2.90 18.68
CA GLN A 67 -3.91 1.95 19.78
C GLN A 67 -3.41 0.60 19.27
N GLU A 68 -4.00 0.13 18.17
CA GLU A 68 -3.61 -1.14 17.54
C GLU A 68 -2.27 -0.99 16.80
N LEU A 69 -2.05 0.14 16.12
CA LEU A 69 -0.74 0.43 15.51
C LEU A 69 0.38 0.49 16.54
N GLU A 70 0.13 1.08 17.71
CA GLU A 70 1.10 1.11 18.80
C GLU A 70 1.34 -0.29 19.39
N ARG A 71 0.31 -1.15 19.44
CA ARG A 71 0.46 -2.57 19.86
C ARG A 71 1.34 -3.38 18.90
N ARG A 72 1.36 -3.00 17.61
CA ARG A 72 2.12 -3.69 16.56
C ARG A 72 3.56 -3.18 16.41
N ARG A 73 3.89 -2.01 16.95
CA ARG A 73 5.25 -1.45 16.97
C ARG A 73 6.19 -2.21 17.91
#